data_AF-A0A0S9CM12-F1
#
_entry.id   AF-A0A0S9CM12-F1
#
_cell.length_a   1.000
_cell.length_b   1.000
_cell.length_c   1.000
_cell.angle_alpha   90.00
_cell.angle_beta   90.00
_cell.angle_gamma   90.00
#
_symmetry.space_group_name_H-M   'P 1'
#
loop_
_entity.id
_entity.type
_entity.pdbx_description
1 polymer ?
#
loop_
_entity_poly.entity_id
_entity_poly.type
_entity_poly.pdbx_seq_one_letter_code
_entity_poly.pdbx_strand_id
1 'polypeptide(L)'
;MKATPTLTTNLQAVLVDLIELHVQGKQAHWNIVGTNFRDLHLQLDEIIDSARAFADDLAERMRALHALPDGRSSTVSKSTSLAEFPAGLINTKDAIERIVAALEAAVGTMRKVHDAVDEEDPTTADLLHEFIAKFEQYAWLVNAETMRANTSVTTADSK
;
A
#
# COMPACT_ATOMS: atom_id res chain seq x y z
N MET A 1 1.16 -11.88 25.64
CA MET A 1 1.92 -11.80 24.38
C MET A 1 2.36 -10.36 24.24
N LYS A 2 3.66 -10.06 24.17
CA LYS A 2 4.16 -8.68 24.05
C LYS A 2 5.12 -8.65 22.88
N ALA A 3 4.83 -7.83 21.87
CA ALA A 3 5.71 -7.66 20.72
C ALA A 3 7.10 -7.18 21.16
N THR A 4 8.13 -7.68 20.50
CA THR A 4 9.48 -7.12 20.64
C THR A 4 9.52 -5.69 20.05
N PRO A 5 10.56 -4.90 20.37
CA PRO A 5 10.79 -3.62 19.70
C PRO A 5 10.94 -3.77 18.18
N THR A 6 11.51 -4.88 17.72
CA THR A 6 11.69 -5.18 16.29
C THR A 6 10.34 -5.41 15.62
N LEU A 7 9.50 -6.29 16.16
CA LEU A 7 8.15 -6.51 15.63
C LEU A 7 7.34 -5.21 15.64
N THR A 8 7.40 -4.46 16.75
CA THR A 8 6.72 -3.15 16.84
C THR A 8 7.15 -2.21 15.72
N THR A 9 8.46 -2.13 15.44
CA THR A 9 9.02 -1.27 14.38
C THR A 9 8.59 -1.75 12.99
N ASN A 10 8.61 -3.06 12.75
CA ASN A 10 8.21 -3.66 11.49
C ASN A 10 6.73 -3.39 11.17
N LEU A 11 5.84 -3.62 12.14
CA LEU A 11 4.40 -3.36 11.97
C LEU A 11 4.12 -1.87 11.82
N GLN A 12 4.85 -1.01 12.53
CA GLN A 12 4.73 0.44 12.38
C GLN A 12 5.12 0.93 10.98
N ALA A 13 6.13 0.31 10.35
CA ALA A 13 6.53 0.64 8.97
C ALA A 13 5.42 0.29 7.96
N VAL A 14 4.78 -0.86 8.12
CA VAL A 14 3.63 -1.24 7.27
C VAL A 14 2.44 -0.31 7.54
N LEU A 15 2.14 0.00 8.80
CA LEU A 15 1.00 0.84 9.17
C LEU A 15 1.06 2.24 8.52
N VAL A 16 2.23 2.89 8.51
CA VAL A 16 2.34 4.22 7.90
C VAL A 16 2.17 4.20 6.40
N ASP A 17 2.61 3.13 5.72
CA ASP A 17 2.41 2.98 4.28
C ASP A 17 0.93 2.75 3.93
N LEU A 18 0.21 1.97 4.74
CA LEU A 18 -1.24 1.77 4.58
C LEU A 18 -2.01 3.10 4.76
N ILE A 19 -1.63 3.90 5.76
CA ILE A 19 -2.25 5.20 6.02
C ILE A 19 -1.95 6.17 4.86
N GLU A 20 -0.69 6.27 4.44
CA GLU A 20 -0.31 7.16 3.34
C GLU A 20 -1.01 6.75 2.03
N LEU A 21 -1.09 5.45 1.74
CA LEU A 21 -1.73 4.93 0.53
C LEU A 21 -3.19 5.39 0.42
N HIS A 22 -3.98 5.33 1.50
CA HIS A 22 -5.36 5.78 1.44
C HIS A 22 -5.50 7.31 1.35
N VAL A 23 -4.53 8.07 1.88
CA VAL A 23 -4.51 9.54 1.77
C VAL A 23 -4.19 9.94 0.33
N GLN A 24 -3.11 9.39 -0.24
CA GLN A 24 -2.73 9.63 -1.63
C GLN A 24 -3.79 9.12 -2.61
N GLY A 25 -4.42 7.98 -2.32
CA GLY A 25 -5.55 7.46 -3.09
C GLY A 25 -6.69 8.47 -3.16
N LYS A 26 -7.08 9.10 -2.04
CA LYS A 26 -8.10 10.17 -2.06
C LYS A 26 -7.64 11.43 -2.80
N GLN A 27 -6.37 11.81 -2.64
CA GLN A 27 -5.79 12.91 -3.40
C GLN A 27 -5.88 12.66 -4.92
N ALA A 28 -5.57 11.46 -5.38
CA ALA A 28 -5.75 11.07 -6.77
C ALA A 28 -7.24 11.08 -7.17
N HIS A 29 -8.09 10.42 -6.38
CA HIS A 29 -9.52 10.25 -6.66
C HIS A 29 -10.26 11.59 -6.88
N TRP A 30 -9.89 12.64 -6.15
CA TRP A 30 -10.48 13.97 -6.32
C TRP A 30 -9.92 14.75 -7.51
N ASN A 31 -8.68 14.50 -7.93
CA ASN A 31 -7.94 15.41 -8.82
C ASN A 31 -7.53 14.79 -10.16
N ILE A 32 -7.85 13.52 -10.42
CA ILE A 32 -7.63 12.91 -11.74
C ILE A 32 -8.52 13.54 -12.81
N VAL A 33 -7.98 13.70 -14.01
CA VAL A 33 -8.69 14.19 -15.21
C VAL A 33 -8.29 13.40 -16.46
N GLY A 34 -9.16 13.37 -17.46
CA GLY A 34 -8.84 12.80 -18.77
C GLY A 34 -9.60 11.51 -19.09
N THR A 35 -9.12 10.79 -20.11
CA THR A 35 -9.74 9.57 -20.61
C THR A 35 -9.82 8.52 -19.50
N ASN A 36 -10.96 7.84 -19.42
CA ASN A 36 -11.26 6.83 -18.42
C ASN A 36 -11.32 7.33 -16.96
N PHE A 37 -11.53 8.64 -16.75
CA PHE A 37 -11.66 9.26 -15.42
C PHE A 37 -12.60 8.47 -14.48
N ARG A 38 -13.81 8.15 -14.94
CA ARG A 38 -14.85 7.58 -14.07
C ARG A 38 -14.44 6.21 -13.52
N ASP A 39 -13.86 5.36 -14.35
CA ASP A 39 -13.55 3.99 -13.93
C ASP A 39 -12.31 3.97 -13.03
N LEU A 40 -11.29 4.80 -13.31
CA LEU A 40 -10.17 4.99 -12.39
C LEU A 40 -10.63 5.61 -11.05
N HIS A 41 -11.52 6.60 -11.10
CA HIS A 41 -12.08 7.24 -9.90
C HIS A 41 -12.76 6.23 -8.96
N LEU A 42 -13.51 5.27 -9.52
CA LEU A 42 -14.16 4.20 -8.76
C LEU A 42 -13.16 3.13 -8.29
N GLN A 43 -12.22 2.72 -9.13
CA GLN A 43 -11.18 1.75 -8.74
C GLN A 43 -10.32 2.26 -7.58
N LEU A 44 -10.04 3.57 -7.54
CA LEU A 44 -9.34 4.21 -6.44
C LEU A 44 -10.08 4.06 -5.10
N ASP A 45 -11.42 4.13 -5.09
CA ASP A 45 -12.20 3.95 -3.86
C ASP A 45 -12.04 2.53 -3.29
N GLU A 46 -11.99 1.50 -4.12
CA GLU A 46 -11.77 0.12 -3.65
C GLU A 46 -10.38 -0.05 -3.00
N ILE A 47 -9.36 0.58 -3.57
CA ILE A 47 -7.98 0.58 -3.02
C ILE A 47 -7.96 1.32 -1.68
N ILE A 48 -8.59 2.49 -1.63
CA ILE A 48 -8.67 3.34 -0.43
C ILE A 48 -9.38 2.60 0.70
N ASP A 49 -10.50 1.95 0.41
CA ASP A 49 -11.28 1.24 1.42
C ASP A 49 -10.51 0.03 1.96
N SER A 50 -9.83 -0.72 1.10
CA SER A 50 -8.96 -1.83 1.54
C SER A 50 -7.78 -1.33 2.37
N ALA A 51 -7.09 -0.28 1.93
CA ALA A 51 -5.95 0.28 2.68
C ALA A 51 -6.35 0.80 4.07
N ARG A 52 -7.55 1.39 4.19
CA ARG A 52 -8.11 1.81 5.49
C ARG A 52 -8.43 0.63 6.39
N ALA A 53 -9.11 -0.40 5.86
CA ALA A 53 -9.45 -1.60 6.61
C ALA A 53 -8.18 -2.29 7.11
N PHE A 54 -7.18 -2.48 6.24
CA PHE A 54 -5.92 -3.12 6.60
C PHE A 54 -5.11 -2.29 7.61
N ALA A 55 -5.14 -0.95 7.52
CA ALA A 55 -4.50 -0.08 8.51
C ALA A 55 -5.14 -0.27 9.90
N ASP A 56 -6.47 -0.38 9.96
CA ASP A 56 -7.22 -0.61 11.19
C ASP A 56 -6.89 -1.99 11.78
N ASP A 57 -7.03 -3.05 10.99
CA ASP A 57 -6.71 -4.43 11.38
C ASP A 57 -5.28 -4.55 11.94
N LEU A 58 -4.31 -3.92 11.26
CA LEU A 58 -2.91 -3.94 11.69
C LEU A 58 -2.68 -3.13 12.96
N ALA A 59 -3.27 -1.94 13.08
CA ALA A 59 -3.15 -1.12 14.27
C ALA A 59 -3.77 -1.82 15.49
N GLU A 60 -4.95 -2.44 15.34
CA GLU A 60 -5.58 -3.23 16.38
C GLU A 60 -4.76 -4.49 16.71
N ARG A 61 -4.15 -5.14 15.72
CA ARG A 61 -3.20 -6.25 15.96
C ARG A 61 -2.00 -5.79 16.79
N MET A 62 -1.43 -4.63 16.48
CA MET A 62 -0.36 -4.03 17.30
C MET A 62 -0.83 -3.82 18.75
N ARG A 63 -2.05 -3.32 18.97
CA ARG A 63 -2.62 -3.16 20.31
C ARG A 63 -2.81 -4.48 21.04
N ALA A 64 -3.27 -5.52 20.34
CA ALA A 64 -3.43 -6.87 20.89
C ALA A 64 -2.08 -7.48 21.34
N LEU A 65 -0.98 -7.08 20.69
CA LEU A 65 0.39 -7.45 21.06
C LEU A 65 1.05 -6.48 22.05
N HIS A 66 0.27 -5.57 22.67
CA HIS A 66 0.74 -4.53 23.59
C HIS A 66 1.78 -3.56 23.00
N ALA A 67 1.83 -3.44 21.67
CA ALA A 67 2.54 -2.38 20.96
C ALA A 67 1.66 -1.11 20.83
N LEU A 68 2.29 0.04 20.63
CA LEU A 68 1.60 1.33 20.46
C LEU A 68 1.73 1.77 19.00
N PRO A 69 0.67 1.64 18.17
CA PRO A 69 0.66 2.17 16.82
C PRO A 69 0.63 3.70 16.86
N ASP A 70 1.30 4.34 15.89
CA ASP A 70 1.30 5.78 15.71
C ASP A 70 0.91 6.16 14.27
N GLY A 71 -0.36 6.53 14.11
CA GLY A 71 -0.94 6.99 12.84
C GLY A 71 -1.02 8.51 12.70
N ARG A 72 -0.33 9.29 13.55
CA ARG A 72 -0.36 10.76 13.44
C ARG A 72 0.23 11.19 12.10
N SER A 73 -0.38 12.19 11.47
CA SER A 73 0.04 12.68 10.14
C SER A 73 1.52 13.04 10.05
N SER A 74 2.09 13.65 11.10
CA SER A 74 3.52 13.98 11.15
C SER A 74 4.45 12.76 11.23
N THR A 75 3.95 11.63 11.74
CA THR A 75 4.69 10.36 11.78
C THR A 75 4.64 9.75 10.39
N VAL A 76 3.43 9.59 9.83
CA VAL A 76 3.19 9.08 8.48
C VAL A 76 4.06 9.80 7.45
N SER A 77 3.98 11.13 7.39
CA SER A 77 4.71 11.94 6.41
C SER A 77 6.24 11.87 6.54
N LYS A 78 6.78 11.43 7.68
CA LYS A 78 8.23 11.33 7.93
C LYS A 78 8.79 9.95 7.65
N SER A 79 7.96 8.91 7.70
CA SER A 79 8.43 7.52 7.74
C SER A 79 7.84 6.61 6.67
N THR A 80 6.83 7.05 5.93
CA THR A 80 6.31 6.27 4.80
C THR A 80 7.39 6.05 3.74
N SER A 81 7.34 4.87 3.11
CA SER A 81 8.16 4.52 1.95
C SER A 81 7.57 5.03 0.64
N LEU A 82 6.29 5.44 0.63
CA LEU A 82 5.61 5.92 -0.57
C LEU A 82 6.20 7.25 -1.02
N ALA A 83 6.47 7.39 -2.32
CA ALA A 83 6.88 8.65 -2.90
C ALA A 83 5.74 9.69 -2.77
N GLU A 84 6.11 10.96 -2.66
CA GLU A 84 5.13 12.04 -2.57
C GLU A 84 4.22 12.09 -3.80
N PHE A 85 2.90 12.18 -3.57
CA PHE A 85 1.93 12.37 -4.63
C PHE A 85 1.84 13.86 -5.03
N PRO A 86 1.81 14.20 -6.33
CA PRO A 86 1.83 15.59 -6.76
C PRO A 86 0.56 16.35 -6.36
N ALA A 87 0.74 17.64 -6.10
CA ALA A 87 -0.37 18.57 -5.89
C ALA A 87 -1.07 18.95 -7.20
N GLY A 88 -2.35 19.32 -7.10
CA GLY A 88 -3.15 19.80 -8.24
C GLY A 88 -3.74 18.70 -9.11
N LEU A 89 -4.17 19.08 -10.32
CA LEU A 89 -4.75 18.16 -11.30
C LEU A 89 -3.68 17.23 -11.88
N ILE A 90 -4.05 15.98 -12.10
CA ILE A 90 -3.18 14.96 -12.72
C ILE A 90 -3.96 14.20 -13.79
N ASN A 91 -3.32 13.88 -14.92
CA ASN A 91 -3.99 13.07 -15.92
C ASN A 91 -4.11 11.60 -15.46
N THR A 92 -5.10 10.87 -15.95
CA THR A 92 -5.35 9.47 -15.55
C THR A 92 -4.14 8.55 -15.75
N LYS A 93 -3.37 8.72 -16.83
CA LYS A 93 -2.19 7.91 -17.12
C LYS A 93 -1.08 8.11 -16.08
N ASP A 94 -0.74 9.35 -15.77
CA ASP A 94 0.31 9.68 -14.80
C ASP A 94 -0.14 9.28 -13.38
N ALA A 95 -1.45 9.33 -13.10
CA ALA A 95 -1.99 8.84 -11.84
C ALA A 95 -1.88 7.32 -11.72
N ILE A 96 -2.14 6.56 -12.79
CA ILE A 96 -1.96 5.10 -12.82
C ILE A 96 -0.53 4.72 -12.47
N GLU A 97 0.46 5.32 -13.13
CA GLU A 97 1.88 5.04 -12.86
C GLU A 97 2.24 5.27 -11.37
N ARG A 98 1.74 6.34 -10.76
CA ARG A 98 2.01 6.68 -9.36
C ARG A 98 1.30 5.76 -8.37
N ILE A 99 0.05 5.41 -8.64
CA ILE A 99 -0.74 4.54 -7.77
C ILE A 99 -0.19 3.11 -7.79
N VAL A 100 0.21 2.62 -8.97
CA VAL A 100 0.89 1.32 -9.09
C VAL A 100 2.20 1.33 -8.31
N ALA A 101 3.03 2.37 -8.46
CA ALA A 101 4.27 2.49 -7.69
C ALA A 101 4.03 2.56 -6.17
N ALA A 102 2.97 3.24 -5.72
CA ALA A 102 2.61 3.31 -4.30
C ALA A 102 2.14 1.96 -3.74
N LEU A 103 1.33 1.20 -4.50
CA LEU A 103 0.93 -0.17 -4.16
C LEU A 103 2.14 -1.10 -4.07
N GLU A 104 3.03 -1.04 -5.06
CA GLU A 104 4.26 -1.84 -5.09
C GLU A 104 5.21 -1.48 -3.96
N ALA A 105 5.31 -0.21 -3.57
CA ALA A 105 6.10 0.23 -2.42
C ALA A 105 5.55 -0.34 -1.10
N ALA A 106 4.23 -0.25 -0.88
CA ALA A 106 3.58 -0.83 0.30
C ALA A 106 3.77 -2.36 0.37
N VAL A 107 3.61 -3.05 -0.77
CA VAL A 107 3.91 -4.49 -0.91
C VAL A 107 5.39 -4.77 -0.61
N GLY A 108 6.30 -3.95 -1.14
CA GLY A 108 7.73 -4.06 -0.88
C GLY A 108 8.06 -3.94 0.61
N THR A 109 7.46 -3.00 1.33
CA THR A 109 7.60 -2.87 2.79
C THR A 109 7.10 -4.12 3.51
N MET A 110 5.91 -4.62 3.17
CA MET A 110 5.35 -5.84 3.78
C MET A 110 6.24 -7.06 3.53
N ARG A 111 6.68 -7.27 2.28
CA ARG A 111 7.59 -8.37 1.91
C ARG A 111 8.94 -8.27 2.61
N LYS A 112 9.47 -7.05 2.79
CA LYS A 112 10.75 -6.82 3.48
C LYS A 112 10.69 -7.21 4.95
N VAL A 113 9.56 -6.95 5.63
CA VAL A 113 9.42 -7.26 7.07
C VAL A 113 8.89 -8.66 7.33
N HIS A 114 8.28 -9.30 6.32
CA HIS A 114 7.54 -10.54 6.42
C HIS A 114 8.25 -11.62 7.24
N ASP A 115 9.46 -12.03 6.85
CA ASP A 115 10.12 -13.19 7.47
C ASP A 115 10.40 -12.96 8.97
N ALA A 116 10.75 -11.73 9.35
CA ALA A 116 10.96 -11.37 10.76
C ALA A 116 9.64 -11.30 11.55
N VAL A 117 8.54 -10.94 10.89
CA VAL A 117 7.20 -10.96 11.49
C VAL A 117 6.73 -12.40 11.67
N ASP A 118 6.91 -13.26 10.67
CA ASP A 118 6.52 -14.67 10.70
C ASP A 118 7.31 -15.45 11.75
N GLU A 119 8.62 -15.21 11.87
CA GLU A 119 9.45 -15.86 12.89
C GLU A 119 8.98 -15.54 14.33
N GLU A 120 8.54 -14.30 14.59
CA GLU A 120 8.10 -13.89 15.93
C GLU A 120 6.61 -14.18 16.19
N ASP A 121 5.75 -13.94 15.21
CA ASP A 121 4.30 -14.03 15.33
C ASP A 121 3.63 -14.39 13.99
N PRO A 122 3.55 -15.71 13.65
CA PRO A 122 2.97 -16.20 12.41
C PRO A 122 1.53 -15.71 12.16
N THR A 123 0.75 -15.50 13.22
CA THR A 123 -0.63 -14.98 13.10
C THR A 123 -0.67 -13.55 12.55
N THR A 124 0.37 -12.73 12.78
CA THR A 124 0.47 -11.42 12.12
C THR A 124 0.94 -11.55 10.68
N ALA A 125 1.78 -12.54 10.36
CA ALA A 125 2.18 -12.79 8.97
C ALA A 125 1.00 -13.19 8.08
N ASP A 126 -0.01 -13.89 8.62
CA ASP A 126 -1.27 -14.17 7.91
C ASP A 126 -1.97 -12.89 7.43
N LEU A 127 -2.01 -11.83 8.24
CA LEU A 127 -2.54 -10.53 7.82
C LEU A 127 -1.72 -9.93 6.66
N LEU A 128 -0.39 -10.00 6.76
CA LEU A 128 0.48 -9.50 5.69
C LEU A 128 0.27 -10.26 4.38
N HIS A 129 0.06 -11.57 4.42
CA HIS A 129 -0.26 -12.35 3.23
C HIS A 129 -1.55 -11.88 2.54
N GLU A 130 -2.61 -11.64 3.32
CA GLU A 130 -3.88 -11.11 2.80
C GLU A 130 -3.68 -9.75 2.13
N PHE A 131 -2.98 -8.84 2.81
CA PHE A 131 -2.76 -7.48 2.33
C PHE A 131 -1.89 -7.47 1.06
N ILE A 132 -0.80 -8.24 1.04
CA ILE A 132 0.09 -8.40 -0.11
C ILE A 132 -0.69 -8.91 -1.32
N ALA A 133 -1.42 -10.03 -1.17
CA ALA A 133 -2.17 -10.63 -2.26
C ALA A 133 -3.19 -9.65 -2.85
N LYS A 134 -3.86 -8.88 -1.99
CA LYS A 134 -4.86 -7.91 -2.43
C LYS A 134 -4.24 -6.71 -3.14
N PHE A 135 -3.14 -6.16 -2.62
CA PHE A 135 -2.48 -5.01 -3.24
C PHE A 135 -1.76 -5.37 -4.55
N GLU A 136 -1.20 -6.57 -4.67
CA GLU A 136 -0.66 -7.07 -5.94
C GLU A 136 -1.77 -7.23 -6.99
N GLN A 137 -2.96 -7.68 -6.58
CA GLN A 137 -4.13 -7.71 -7.45
C GLN A 137 -4.53 -6.30 -7.92
N TYR A 138 -4.57 -5.32 -7.02
CA TYR A 138 -4.88 -3.94 -7.40
C TYR A 138 -3.83 -3.32 -8.32
N ALA A 139 -2.54 -3.57 -8.05
CA ALA A 139 -1.45 -3.10 -8.89
C ALA A 139 -1.62 -3.62 -10.32
N TRP A 140 -1.95 -4.90 -10.48
CA TRP A 140 -2.28 -5.48 -11.78
C TRP A 140 -3.50 -4.81 -12.43
N LEU A 141 -4.63 -4.73 -11.72
CA LEU A 141 -5.89 -4.18 -12.26
C LEU A 141 -5.71 -2.74 -12.79
N VAL A 142 -5.00 -1.91 -12.02
CA VAL A 142 -4.75 -0.51 -12.39
C VAL A 142 -3.71 -0.40 -13.50
N ASN A 143 -2.61 -1.16 -13.43
CA ASN A 143 -1.54 -1.11 -14.42
C ASN A 143 -2.02 -1.54 -15.82
N ALA A 144 -2.93 -2.53 -15.88
CA ALA A 144 -3.46 -3.09 -17.12
C ALA A 144 -4.02 -2.04 -18.10
N GLU A 145 -4.55 -0.93 -17.60
CA GLU A 145 -5.08 0.18 -18.40
C GLU A 145 -4.02 0.86 -19.30
N THR A 146 -2.74 0.84 -18.88
CA THR A 146 -1.64 1.48 -19.62
C THR A 146 -0.74 0.49 -20.36
N MET A 147 -0.97 -0.81 -20.17
CA MET A 147 -0.23 -1.86 -20.85
C MET A 147 -0.58 -1.91 -22.34
N ARG A 148 0.41 -2.29 -23.16
CA ARG A 148 0.18 -2.60 -24.58
C ARG A 148 -0.06 -4.10 -24.70
N ALA A 149 -0.91 -4.50 -25.64
CA ALA A 149 -1.24 -5.91 -25.89
C ALA A 149 -0.02 -6.80 -26.20
N ASN A 150 1.10 -6.20 -26.62
CA ASN A 150 2.36 -6.87 -26.92
C ASN A 150 3.47 -6.56 -25.90
N THR A 151 3.15 -5.94 -24.76
CA THR A 151 4.10 -5.77 -23.66
C THR A 151 4.56 -7.16 -23.20
N SER A 152 5.88 -7.38 -23.12
CA SER A 152 6.41 -8.62 -22.55
C SER A 152 6.03 -8.70 -21.07
N VAL A 153 5.18 -9.65 -20.71
CA VAL A 153 4.74 -9.91 -19.33
C VAL A 153 5.79 -10.69 -18.52
N THR A 154 6.84 -11.17 -19.19
CA THR A 154 8.01 -11.80 -18.58
C THR A 154 9.25 -11.27 -19.28
N THR A 155 9.86 -10.21 -18.75
CA THR A 155 11.32 -10.14 -18.84
C THR A 155 11.82 -10.88 -17.62
N ALA A 156 12.23 -12.13 -17.82
CA ALA A 156 13.18 -12.74 -16.90
C ALA A 156 14.44 -11.87 -17.00
N ASP A 157 14.55 -10.85 -16.14
CA ASP A 157 15.83 -10.23 -15.91
C ASP A 157 16.66 -11.27 -15.17
N SER A 158 17.43 -11.96 -15.99
CA SER A 158 18.52 -12.83 -15.61
C SER A 158 19.45 -12.09 -14.65
N LYS A 159 19.49 -12.61 -13.41
CA LYS A 159 20.47 -12.40 -12.33
C LYS A 159 20.34 -11.15 -11.47
#